data_AF-A0A8C6QUK3-F1
#
_entry.id   AF-A0A8C6QUK3-F1
#
_cell.length_a   1.000
_cell.length_b   1.000
_cell.length_c   1.000
_cell.angle_alpha   90.00
_cell.angle_beta   90.00
_cell.angle_gamma   90.00
#
_symmetry.space_group_name_H-M   'P 1'
#
loop_
_entity.id
_entity.type
_entity.pdbx_description
1 polymer ?
#
loop_
_entity_poly.entity_id
_entity_poly.type
_entity_poly.pdbx_seq_one_letter_code
_entity_poly.pdbx_strand_id
1 'polypeptide(L)'
;MLALRNGLNRALALRTLPPQIRSSFATGPRQSDGTLYEFRTYFLKPSKMNEFLENFKKNVHLRTAHSELVGYWSIEFGGRMNRVFHIWKYDNFAHRTAVHEALAKDKEWEQFLIPNLALIDKQESEITYLVPWCKIGKPPKEVHVLWWNESADSRAAGRHLSHEDPRVVAAVRESVNYLETQQNMLLIPTSFSPLK
;
A
#
# COMPACT_ATOMS: atom_id res chain seq x y z
N MET A 1 22.10 63.02 15.19
CA MET A 1 22.03 61.56 15.47
C MET A 1 20.70 61.07 14.91
N LEU A 2 20.65 60.61 13.66
CA LEU A 2 20.81 59.21 13.22
C LEU A 2 19.74 58.26 13.78
N ALA A 3 18.69 58.00 12.99
CA ALA A 3 18.06 56.68 12.87
C ALA A 3 16.99 56.70 11.75
N LEU A 4 17.41 56.33 10.53
CA LEU A 4 16.49 55.78 9.52
C LEU A 4 15.93 54.45 10.06
N ARG A 5 14.61 54.27 10.07
CA ARG A 5 13.99 52.94 10.09
C ARG A 5 13.27 52.71 8.76
N ASN A 6 13.93 51.95 7.88
CA ASN A 6 13.35 51.38 6.67
C ASN A 6 12.30 50.33 7.05
N GLY A 7 11.03 50.60 6.73
CA GLY A 7 9.97 49.59 6.72
C GLY A 7 9.97 48.83 5.40
N LEU A 8 10.55 47.62 5.40
CA LEU A 8 10.45 46.68 4.29
C LEU A 8 9.08 45.98 4.34
N ASN A 9 8.13 46.45 3.53
CA ASN A 9 6.92 45.71 3.19
C ASN A 9 7.32 44.47 2.37
N ARG A 10 7.35 43.31 3.03
CA ARG A 10 7.53 42.02 2.35
C ARG A 10 6.18 41.58 1.79
N ALA A 11 5.91 41.91 0.53
CA ALA A 11 4.78 41.37 -0.21
C ALA A 11 4.90 39.84 -0.27
N LEU A 12 3.93 39.14 0.34
CA LEU A 12 3.78 37.69 0.21
C LEU A 12 3.35 37.40 -1.24
N ALA A 13 4.30 36.96 -2.07
CA ALA A 13 3.97 36.39 -3.36
C ALA A 13 3.15 35.11 -3.14
N LEU A 14 1.87 35.12 -3.55
CA LEU A 14 1.05 33.92 -3.67
C LEU A 14 1.75 32.95 -4.62
N ARG A 15 2.31 31.87 -4.07
CA ARG A 15 2.78 30.73 -4.86
C ARG A 15 1.56 30.08 -5.51
N THR A 16 1.41 30.28 -6.82
CA THR A 16 0.50 29.50 -7.65
C THR A 16 0.99 28.05 -7.67
N LEU A 17 0.24 27.17 -7.01
CA LEU A 17 0.45 25.72 -7.09
C LEU A 17 0.10 25.23 -8.50
N PRO A 18 0.85 24.26 -9.04
CA PRO A 18 0.55 23.70 -10.37
C PRO A 18 -0.85 23.06 -10.38
N PRO A 19 -1.53 23.03 -11.55
CA PRO A 19 -2.87 22.48 -11.66
C PRO A 19 -2.85 21.00 -11.27
N GLN A 20 -3.49 20.69 -10.14
CA GLN A 20 -3.66 19.31 -9.68
C GLN A 20 -4.57 18.56 -10.65
N ILE A 21 -4.04 17.50 -11.28
CA ILE A 21 -4.83 16.57 -12.07
C ILE A 21 -5.87 15.92 -11.14
N ARG A 22 -7.15 16.24 -11.37
CA ARG A 22 -8.27 15.78 -10.55
C ARG A 22 -8.74 14.42 -11.07
N SER A 23 -8.76 13.41 -10.20
CA SER A 23 -9.56 12.20 -10.43
C SER A 23 -10.93 12.40 -9.78
N SER A 24 -11.97 12.32 -10.59
CA SER A 24 -13.37 12.69 -10.31
C SER A 24 -14.11 11.74 -9.36
N PHE A 25 -13.50 10.64 -8.91
CA PHE A 25 -14.20 9.53 -8.25
C PHE A 25 -13.92 9.38 -6.74
N ALA A 26 -13.20 10.31 -6.10
CA ALA A 26 -12.90 10.23 -4.67
C ALA A 26 -13.92 11.01 -3.83
N THR A 27 -14.63 10.33 -2.92
CA THR A 27 -15.72 10.90 -2.09
C THR A 27 -15.30 11.25 -0.65
N GLY A 28 -14.07 10.95 -0.22
CA GLY A 28 -13.54 11.29 1.11
C GLY A 28 -12.72 12.58 1.15
N PRO A 29 -12.36 13.10 2.33
CA PRO A 29 -11.41 14.20 2.47
C PRO A 29 -10.10 13.80 1.80
N ARG A 30 -9.76 14.46 0.68
CA ARG A 30 -8.45 14.26 0.06
C ARG A 30 -7.40 14.79 1.03
N GLN A 31 -6.51 13.92 1.49
CA GLN A 31 -5.26 14.40 2.09
C GLN A 31 -4.55 15.18 0.99
N SER A 32 -4.41 16.49 1.20
CA SER A 32 -4.11 17.44 0.13
C SER A 32 -2.67 17.29 -0.41
N ASP A 33 -1.80 16.57 0.31
CA ASP A 33 -0.34 16.57 0.08
C ASP A 33 0.34 15.29 0.64
N GLY A 34 -0.39 14.18 0.79
CA GLY A 34 0.10 13.00 1.52
C GLY A 34 0.66 11.89 0.64
N THR A 35 1.71 11.22 1.14
CA THR A 35 2.14 9.90 0.66
C THR A 35 0.92 8.98 0.49
N LEU A 36 0.81 8.37 -0.68
CA LEU A 36 -0.25 7.42 -0.99
C LEU A 36 0.32 6.01 -1.14
N TYR A 37 -0.53 5.03 -0.86
CA TYR A 37 -0.22 3.62 -0.99
C TYR A 37 -1.18 3.00 -1.99
N GLU A 38 -0.65 2.29 -2.97
CA GLU A 38 -1.44 1.52 -3.92
C GLU A 38 -1.40 0.05 -3.51
N PHE A 39 -2.56 -0.45 -3.09
CA PHE A 39 -2.78 -1.85 -2.82
C PHE A 39 -3.18 -2.52 -4.12
N ARG A 40 -2.54 -3.64 -4.43
CA ARG A 40 -2.84 -4.39 -5.65
C ARG A 40 -2.98 -5.85 -5.33
N THR A 41 -4.08 -6.43 -5.80
CA THR A 41 -4.38 -7.85 -5.68
C THR A 41 -4.50 -8.43 -7.08
N TYR A 42 -3.63 -9.37 -7.43
CA TYR A 42 -3.73 -10.10 -8.69
C TYR A 42 -4.23 -11.51 -8.44
N PHE A 43 -5.19 -11.91 -9.25
CA PHE A 43 -5.73 -13.25 -9.31
C PHE A 43 -5.05 -13.96 -10.46
N LEU A 44 -4.23 -14.95 -10.14
CA LEU A 44 -3.44 -15.69 -11.11
C LEU A 44 -4.19 -16.93 -11.55
N LYS A 45 -3.95 -17.34 -12.80
CA LYS A 45 -4.46 -18.60 -13.33
C LYS A 45 -3.97 -19.78 -12.48
N PRO A 46 -4.79 -20.84 -12.33
CA PRO A 46 -4.34 -22.05 -11.66
C PRO A 46 -3.01 -22.57 -12.24
N SER A 47 -2.14 -23.08 -11.36
CA SER A 47 -0.81 -23.60 -11.70
C SER A 47 0.20 -22.58 -12.25
N LYS A 48 -0.14 -21.28 -12.32
CA LYS A 48 0.76 -20.22 -12.80
C LYS A 48 1.44 -19.40 -11.71
N MET A 49 1.11 -19.65 -10.43
CA MET A 49 1.66 -18.93 -9.27
C MET A 49 3.19 -18.94 -9.24
N ASN A 50 3.81 -20.12 -9.30
CA ASN A 50 5.27 -20.24 -9.18
C ASN A 50 6.00 -19.60 -10.35
N GLU A 51 5.50 -19.82 -11.57
CA GLU A 51 6.02 -19.20 -12.80
C GLU A 51 5.98 -17.66 -12.70
N PHE A 52 4.84 -17.12 -12.27
CA PHE A 52 4.65 -15.69 -12.09
C PHE A 52 5.59 -15.12 -11.01
N LEU A 53 5.70 -15.77 -9.84
CA LEU A 53 6.54 -15.30 -8.75
C LEU A 53 8.03 -15.32 -9.10
N GLU A 54 8.51 -16.35 -9.79
CA GLU A 54 9.90 -16.43 -10.24
C GLU A 54 10.22 -15.37 -11.30
N ASN A 55 9.30 -15.15 -12.25
CA ASN A 55 9.45 -14.07 -13.23
C ASN A 55 9.46 -12.69 -12.57
N PHE A 56 8.55 -12.47 -11.62
CA PHE A 56 8.46 -11.21 -10.89
C PHE A 56 9.73 -10.97 -10.07
N LYS A 57 10.21 -11.97 -9.33
CA LYS A 57 11.45 -11.89 -8.54
C LYS A 57 12.65 -11.46 -9.37
N LYS A 58 12.78 -11.96 -10.61
CA LYS A 58 13.87 -11.59 -11.52
C LYS A 58 13.80 -10.13 -11.96
N ASN A 59 12.60 -9.60 -12.19
CA ASN A 59 12.39 -8.29 -12.85
C ASN A 59 11.90 -7.18 -11.91
N VAL A 60 11.60 -7.47 -10.64
CA VAL A 60 11.08 -6.49 -9.68
C VAL A 60 11.98 -5.26 -9.55
N HIS A 61 13.29 -5.45 -9.71
CA HIS A 61 14.30 -4.40 -9.62
C HIS A 61 14.04 -3.23 -10.59
N LEU A 62 13.53 -3.53 -11.79
CA LEU A 62 13.17 -2.54 -12.81
C LEU A 62 12.11 -1.56 -12.29
N ARG A 63 11.08 -2.08 -11.61
CA ARG A 63 10.03 -1.23 -11.01
C ARG A 63 10.46 -0.57 -9.72
N THR A 64 11.27 -1.24 -8.90
CA THR A 64 11.75 -0.65 -7.64
C THR A 64 12.75 0.49 -7.87
N ALA A 65 13.32 0.61 -9.06
CA ALA A 65 14.09 1.79 -9.45
C ALA A 65 13.23 3.07 -9.56
N HIS A 66 11.91 2.92 -9.74
CA HIS A 66 10.98 4.05 -9.91
C HIS A 66 10.02 4.22 -8.74
N SER A 67 9.67 3.15 -8.01
CA SER A 67 8.69 3.18 -6.94
C SER A 67 9.07 2.28 -5.78
N GLU A 68 8.74 2.68 -4.55
CA GLU A 68 9.06 1.90 -3.36
C GLU A 68 8.08 0.73 -3.20
N LEU A 69 8.59 -0.50 -3.25
CA LEU A 69 7.84 -1.69 -2.87
C LEU A 69 7.82 -1.78 -1.33
N VAL A 70 6.63 -1.68 -0.75
CA VAL A 70 6.46 -1.78 0.70
C VAL A 70 6.45 -3.25 1.13
N GLY A 71 5.75 -4.11 0.39
CA GLY A 71 5.75 -5.53 0.63
C GLY A 71 4.98 -6.32 -0.42
N TYR A 72 5.24 -7.62 -0.46
CA TYR A 72 4.76 -8.54 -1.45
C TYR A 72 4.48 -9.91 -0.82
N TRP A 73 3.25 -10.40 -0.96
CA TRP A 73 2.81 -11.65 -0.35
C TRP A 73 2.08 -12.52 -1.35
N SER A 74 2.21 -13.84 -1.20
CA SER A 74 1.22 -14.78 -1.72
C SER A 74 0.10 -14.95 -0.68
N ILE A 75 -1.12 -15.19 -1.15
CA ILE A 75 -2.28 -15.44 -0.30
C ILE A 75 -2.56 -16.95 -0.32
N GLU A 76 -2.36 -17.61 0.82
CA GLU A 76 -2.60 -19.06 0.96
C GLU A 76 -4.02 -19.34 1.48
N PHE A 77 -4.49 -18.57 2.47
CA PHE A 77 -5.79 -18.76 3.12
C PHE A 77 -6.66 -17.49 3.06
N GLY A 78 -7.91 -17.61 2.61
CA GLY A 78 -8.88 -16.50 2.55
C GLY A 78 -9.75 -16.43 1.28
N GLY A 79 -10.41 -17.53 0.89
CA GLY A 79 -11.29 -17.58 -0.29
C GLY A 79 -10.65 -18.28 -1.49
N ARG A 80 -10.54 -17.61 -2.65
CA ARG A 80 -9.91 -18.17 -3.86
C ARG A 80 -8.38 -18.23 -3.71
N MET A 81 -7.79 -19.39 -3.94
CA MET A 81 -6.35 -19.61 -4.04
C MET A 81 -5.74 -18.90 -5.27
N ASN A 82 -4.41 -18.89 -5.39
CA ASN A 82 -3.66 -18.28 -6.50
C ASN A 82 -3.74 -16.75 -6.58
N ARG A 83 -3.56 -16.05 -5.44
CA ARG A 83 -3.48 -14.58 -5.43
C ARG A 83 -2.15 -14.08 -4.89
N VAL A 84 -1.75 -12.92 -5.39
CA VAL A 84 -0.65 -12.13 -4.84
C VAL A 84 -1.18 -10.77 -4.42
N PHE A 85 -0.69 -10.29 -3.29
CA PHE A 85 -1.00 -8.98 -2.75
C PHE A 85 0.29 -8.19 -2.58
N HIS A 86 0.30 -6.94 -3.03
CA HIS A 86 1.48 -6.11 -2.90
C HIS A 86 1.12 -4.63 -2.76
N ILE A 87 1.99 -3.92 -2.02
CA ILE A 87 1.80 -2.52 -1.67
C ILE A 87 2.92 -1.69 -2.30
N TRP A 88 2.56 -0.66 -3.05
CA TRP A 88 3.48 0.32 -3.62
C TRP A 88 3.27 1.68 -2.98
N LYS A 89 4.35 2.37 -2.62
CA LYS A 89 4.30 3.71 -2.04
C LYS A 89 4.67 4.75 -3.09
N TYR A 90 3.93 5.86 -3.09
CA TYR A 90 4.19 7.02 -3.92
C TYR A 90 4.03 8.30 -3.11
N ASP A 91 4.74 9.36 -3.49
CA ASP A 91 4.65 10.63 -2.76
C ASP A 91 3.31 11.33 -2.98
N ASN A 92 2.73 11.17 -4.18
CA ASN A 92 1.45 11.71 -4.60
C ASN A 92 1.03 11.11 -5.96
N PHE A 93 -0.14 11.51 -6.47
CA PHE A 93 -0.63 11.03 -7.78
C PHE A 93 0.26 11.42 -8.96
N ALA A 94 0.91 12.58 -8.93
CA ALA A 94 1.80 13.00 -10.02
C ALA A 94 3.06 12.12 -10.07
N HIS A 95 3.63 11.79 -8.91
CA HIS A 95 4.72 10.80 -8.83
C HIS A 95 4.25 9.45 -9.37
N ARG A 96 3.07 8.95 -8.96
CA ARG A 96 2.51 7.69 -9.51
C ARG A 96 2.37 7.72 -11.04
N THR A 97 1.85 8.81 -11.60
CA THR A 97 1.73 8.98 -13.06
C THR A 97 3.10 8.95 -13.73
N ALA A 98 4.08 9.70 -13.20
CA ALA A 98 5.44 9.72 -13.74
C ALA A 98 6.11 8.34 -13.71
N VAL A 99 5.90 7.55 -12.65
CA VAL A 99 6.38 6.16 -12.58
C VAL A 99 5.77 5.31 -13.68
N HIS A 100 4.45 5.40 -13.89
CA HIS A 100 3.78 4.64 -14.94
C HIS A 100 4.28 5.03 -16.34
N GLU A 101 4.50 6.33 -16.59
CA GLU A 101 5.05 6.83 -17.85
C GLU A 101 6.50 6.36 -18.08
N ALA A 102 7.31 6.30 -17.04
CA ALA A 102 8.68 5.79 -17.12
C ALA A 102 8.68 4.28 -17.46
N LEU A 103 7.87 3.49 -16.74
CA LEU A 103 7.74 2.05 -16.98
C LEU A 103 7.19 1.73 -18.37
N ALA A 104 6.30 2.57 -18.91
CA ALA A 104 5.78 2.40 -20.26
C ALA A 104 6.84 2.62 -21.36
N LYS A 105 7.96 3.29 -21.05
CA LYS A 105 9.07 3.53 -21.98
C LYS A 105 10.20 2.51 -21.81
N ASP A 106 10.19 1.74 -20.72
CA ASP A 106 11.18 0.73 -20.43
C ASP A 106 10.87 -0.57 -21.20
N LYS A 107 11.71 -0.89 -22.17
CA LYS A 107 11.55 -2.08 -23.03
C LYS A 107 11.77 -3.38 -22.26
N GLU A 108 12.66 -3.41 -21.27
CA GLU A 108 12.89 -4.59 -20.45
C GLU A 108 11.68 -4.86 -19.57
N TRP A 109 11.09 -3.79 -19.01
CA TRP A 109 9.84 -3.88 -18.28
C TRP A 109 8.68 -4.36 -19.15
N GLU A 110 8.55 -3.84 -20.38
CA GLU A 110 7.51 -4.26 -21.32
C GLU A 110 7.62 -5.74 -21.69
N GLN A 111 8.83 -6.22 -22.00
CA GLN A 111 9.11 -7.63 -22.31
C GLN A 111 8.78 -8.57 -21.15
N PHE A 112 9.00 -8.12 -19.92
CA PHE A 112 8.57 -8.83 -18.72
C PHE A 112 7.05 -8.79 -18.53
N LEU A 113 6.43 -7.62 -18.69
CA LEU A 113 5.03 -7.38 -18.34
C LEU A 113 4.06 -8.14 -19.24
N ILE A 114 4.25 -8.08 -20.57
CA ILE A 114 3.29 -8.63 -21.54
C ILE A 114 3.01 -10.14 -21.32
N PRO A 115 4.02 -11.02 -21.22
CA PRO A 115 3.78 -12.44 -20.96
C PRO A 115 3.17 -12.69 -19.59
N ASN A 116 3.58 -11.92 -18.57
CA ASN A 116 3.06 -12.09 -17.21
C ASN A 116 1.61 -11.63 -17.07
N LEU A 117 1.16 -10.64 -17.85
CA LEU A 117 -0.25 -10.24 -17.89
C LEU A 117 -1.16 -11.39 -18.34
N ALA A 118 -0.68 -12.27 -19.24
CA ALA A 118 -1.45 -13.44 -19.69
C ALA A 118 -1.65 -14.49 -18.58
N LEU A 119 -0.88 -14.42 -17.50
CA LEU A 119 -1.00 -15.30 -16.33
C LEU A 119 -2.04 -14.78 -15.30
N ILE A 120 -2.56 -13.56 -15.49
CA ILE A 120 -3.47 -12.89 -14.57
C ILE A 120 -4.90 -12.95 -15.13
N ASP A 121 -5.85 -13.40 -14.31
CA ASP A 121 -7.28 -13.43 -14.64
C ASP A 121 -7.99 -12.13 -14.24
N LYS A 122 -7.60 -11.54 -13.10
CA LYS A 122 -8.19 -10.31 -12.57
C LYS A 122 -7.15 -9.49 -11.82
N GLN A 123 -7.26 -8.17 -11.93
CA GLN A 123 -6.50 -7.22 -11.12
C GLN A 123 -7.46 -6.31 -10.36
N GLU A 124 -7.18 -6.12 -9.09
CA GLU A 124 -7.82 -5.11 -8.24
C GLU A 124 -6.74 -4.13 -7.79
N SER A 125 -7.04 -2.84 -7.82
CA SER A 125 -6.15 -1.78 -7.35
C SER A 125 -6.94 -0.77 -6.53
N GLU A 126 -6.42 -0.45 -5.36
CA GLU A 126 -7.01 0.50 -4.42
C GLU A 126 -5.93 1.52 -4.01
N ILE A 127 -6.30 2.81 -4.02
CA ILE A 127 -5.44 3.88 -3.54
C ILE A 127 -5.88 4.24 -2.12
N THR A 128 -4.96 4.09 -1.18
CA THR A 128 -5.21 4.30 0.24
C THR A 128 -4.25 5.35 0.80
N TYR A 129 -4.68 5.95 1.91
CA TYR A 129 -3.89 6.89 2.69
C TYR A 129 -3.75 6.35 4.09
N LEU A 130 -2.59 6.59 4.71
CA LEU A 130 -2.46 6.32 6.13
C LEU A 130 -3.30 7.30 6.93
N VAL A 131 -4.02 6.77 7.92
CA VAL A 131 -4.62 7.59 8.95
C VAL A 131 -3.50 8.25 9.79
N PRO A 132 -3.70 9.46 10.32
CA PRO A 132 -2.62 10.26 10.93
C PRO A 132 -1.84 9.58 12.06
N TRP A 133 -2.42 8.59 12.73
CA TRP A 133 -1.82 7.85 13.85
C TRP A 133 -1.11 6.54 13.45
N CYS A 134 -1.08 6.18 12.16
CA CYS A 134 -0.44 4.95 11.69
C CYS A 134 0.93 5.20 11.05
N LYS A 135 1.82 4.22 11.15
CA LYS A 135 3.13 4.19 10.48
C LYS A 135 3.35 2.80 9.87
N ILE A 136 3.84 2.75 8.62
CA ILE A 136 4.28 1.51 7.98
C ILE A 136 5.79 1.38 8.17
N GLY A 137 6.24 0.26 8.74
CA GLY A 137 7.66 -0.02 8.94
C GLY A 137 7.88 -1.35 9.67
N LYS A 138 9.15 -1.75 9.80
CA LYS A 138 9.51 -2.88 10.66
C LYS A 138 9.34 -2.45 12.12
N PRO A 139 8.47 -3.12 12.91
CA PRO A 139 8.19 -2.65 14.27
C PRO A 139 9.42 -2.86 15.16
N PRO A 140 9.90 -1.83 15.89
CA PRO A 140 10.89 -2.03 16.95
C PRO A 140 10.26 -2.63 18.22
N LYS A 141 8.96 -2.42 18.42
CA LYS A 141 7.96 -3.12 19.26
C LYS A 141 6.66 -2.31 19.14
N GLU A 142 5.55 -2.99 18.87
CA GLU A 142 4.15 -2.52 18.89
C GLU A 142 3.82 -1.13 18.31
N VAL A 143 3.39 -1.06 17.04
CA VAL A 143 2.20 -0.30 16.58
C VAL A 143 1.70 -0.93 15.26
N HIS A 144 0.37 -1.14 15.15
CA HIS A 144 -0.34 -1.87 14.07
C HIS A 144 -0.73 -0.99 12.87
N VAL A 145 -0.67 -1.54 11.65
CA VAL A 145 -1.80 -2.05 10.81
C VAL A 145 -1.16 -2.91 9.70
N LEU A 146 -1.76 -4.06 9.40
CA LEU A 146 -1.15 -5.39 9.11
C LEU A 146 -0.67 -6.06 10.42
N TRP A 147 -1.40 -7.08 10.85
CA TRP A 147 -1.11 -7.83 12.08
C TRP A 147 -0.06 -8.91 11.78
N TRP A 148 1.21 -8.61 12.06
CA TRP A 148 2.25 -9.63 12.06
C TRP A 148 2.11 -10.54 13.28
N ASN A 149 2.21 -11.85 13.07
CA ASN A 149 2.28 -12.84 14.14
C ASN A 149 3.40 -13.83 13.76
N GLU A 150 4.19 -14.24 14.74
CA GLU A 150 5.30 -15.17 14.49
C GLU A 150 4.83 -16.54 13.99
N SER A 151 3.63 -16.96 14.41
CA SER A 151 3.00 -18.22 14.00
C SER A 151 1.47 -18.13 14.05
N ALA A 152 0.81 -19.11 13.43
CA ALA A 152 -0.64 -19.27 13.53
C ALA A 152 -1.11 -19.48 14.98
N ASP A 153 -0.31 -20.17 15.79
CA ASP A 153 -0.61 -20.43 17.21
C ASP A 153 -0.48 -19.17 18.05
N SER A 154 0.57 -18.38 17.83
CA SER A 154 0.75 -17.06 18.46
C SER A 154 -0.46 -16.15 18.16
N ARG A 155 -0.92 -16.16 16.90
CA ARG A 155 -2.14 -15.45 16.49
C ARG A 155 -3.40 -15.98 17.18
N ALA A 156 -3.53 -17.28 17.36
CA ALA A 156 -4.69 -17.89 18.03
C ALA A 156 -4.71 -17.52 19.52
N ALA A 157 -3.58 -17.63 20.22
CA ALA A 157 -3.44 -17.25 21.62
C ALA A 157 -3.73 -15.76 21.85
N GLY A 158 -3.17 -14.88 21.02
CA GLY A 158 -3.46 -13.44 21.11
C GLY A 158 -4.94 -13.10 20.93
N ARG A 159 -5.65 -13.83 20.05
CA ARG A 159 -7.11 -13.68 19.90
C ARG A 159 -7.89 -14.19 21.11
N HIS A 160 -7.45 -15.29 21.71
CA HIS A 160 -8.08 -15.80 22.93
C HIS A 160 -7.99 -14.77 24.07
N LEU A 161 -6.79 -14.24 24.32
CA LEU A 161 -6.58 -13.17 25.32
C LEU A 161 -7.43 -11.93 25.03
N SER A 162 -7.51 -11.52 23.78
CA SER A 162 -8.32 -10.37 23.36
C SER A 162 -9.82 -10.59 23.58
N HIS A 163 -10.32 -11.81 23.45
CA HIS A 163 -11.72 -12.15 23.72
C HIS A 163 -12.05 -12.22 25.21
N GLU A 164 -11.06 -12.35 26.08
CA GLU A 164 -11.23 -12.33 27.52
C GLU A 164 -11.12 -10.91 28.12
N ASP A 165 -10.51 -9.95 27.41
CA ASP A 165 -10.46 -8.55 27.87
C ASP A 165 -11.80 -7.84 27.61
N PRO A 166 -12.55 -7.46 28.66
CA PRO A 166 -13.86 -6.83 28.51
C PRO A 166 -13.82 -5.49 27.78
N ARG A 167 -12.69 -4.77 27.82
CA ARG A 167 -12.52 -3.48 27.12
C ARG A 167 -12.43 -3.70 25.61
N VAL A 168 -11.68 -4.73 25.20
CA VAL A 168 -11.54 -5.11 23.79
C VAL A 168 -12.88 -5.59 23.25
N VAL A 169 -13.57 -6.46 23.99
CA VAL A 169 -14.90 -6.95 23.60
C VAL A 169 -15.91 -5.81 23.45
N ALA A 170 -15.93 -4.85 24.37
CA ALA A 170 -16.80 -3.69 24.29
C ALA A 170 -16.51 -2.83 23.05
N ALA A 171 -15.24 -2.52 22.79
CA ALA A 171 -14.83 -1.75 21.62
C ALA A 171 -15.14 -2.48 20.29
N VAL A 172 -14.96 -3.79 20.24
CA VAL A 172 -15.33 -4.60 19.06
C VAL A 172 -16.84 -4.57 18.85
N ARG A 173 -17.65 -4.76 19.90
CA ARG A 173 -19.12 -4.69 19.81
C ARG A 173 -19.64 -3.34 19.34
N GLU A 174 -18.99 -2.24 19.70
CA GLU A 174 -19.34 -0.93 19.20
C GLU A 174 -18.97 -0.78 17.72
N SER A 175 -17.75 -1.19 17.34
CA SER A 175 -17.23 -1.01 15.98
C SER A 175 -17.90 -1.90 14.92
N VAL A 176 -18.31 -3.13 15.27
CA VAL A 176 -19.00 -4.04 14.33
C VAL A 176 -20.33 -3.49 13.83
N ASN A 177 -20.95 -2.54 14.54
CA ASN A 177 -22.18 -1.88 14.07
C ASN A 177 -21.95 -1.03 12.81
N TYR A 178 -20.71 -0.65 12.53
CA TYR A 178 -20.33 0.09 11.33
C TYR A 178 -19.77 -0.80 10.22
N LEU A 179 -19.63 -2.11 10.46
CA LEU A 179 -19.08 -3.06 9.50
C LEU A 179 -20.17 -3.73 8.69
N GLU A 180 -20.23 -3.41 7.39
CA GLU A 180 -21.09 -4.12 6.44
C GLU A 180 -20.47 -5.47 6.04
N THR A 181 -19.16 -5.48 5.76
CA THR A 181 -18.42 -6.70 5.42
C THR A 181 -17.03 -6.67 6.01
N GLN A 182 -16.50 -7.86 6.33
CA GLN A 182 -15.11 -8.02 6.76
C GLN A 182 -14.50 -9.21 6.03
N GLN A 183 -13.31 -9.02 5.46
CA GLN A 183 -12.52 -10.08 4.86
C GLN A 183 -11.17 -10.19 5.57
N ASN A 184 -10.77 -11.42 5.89
CA ASN A 184 -9.49 -11.73 6.51
C ASN A 184 -8.67 -12.58 5.55
N MET A 185 -7.39 -12.24 5.40
CA MET A 185 -6.44 -13.01 4.60
C MET A 185 -5.22 -13.38 5.44
N LEU A 186 -4.65 -14.55 5.16
CA LEU A 186 -3.31 -14.92 5.60
C LEU A 186 -2.33 -14.64 4.46
N LEU A 187 -1.39 -13.75 4.73
CA LEU A 187 -0.38 -13.30 3.79
C LEU A 187 0.94 -13.99 4.11
N ILE A 188 1.55 -14.62 3.11
CA ILE A 188 2.87 -15.23 3.23
C ILE A 188 3.88 -14.36 2.49
N PRO A 189 4.87 -13.78 3.20
CA PRO A 189 5.83 -12.88 2.57
C PRO A 189 6.67 -13.65 1.56
N THR A 190 6.83 -13.08 0.36
CA THR A 190 7.74 -13.66 -0.62
C THR A 190 9.19 -13.44 -0.22
N SER A 191 10.11 -14.25 -0.75
CA SER A 191 11.55 -14.15 -0.43
C SER A 191 12.17 -12.77 -0.74
N PHE A 192 11.57 -12.00 -1.66
CA PHE A 192 12.01 -10.67 -2.09
C PHE A 192 11.15 -9.54 -1.48
N SER A 193 10.19 -9.85 -0.60
CA SER A 193 9.37 -8.84 0.07
C SER A 193 10.20 -8.04 1.08
N PRO A 194 10.19 -6.69 1.03
CA PRO A 194 10.89 -5.87 2.02
C PRO A 194 10.31 -5.98 3.44
N LEU A 195 8.98 -5.98 3.55
CA LEU A 195 8.27 -6.39 4.76
C LEU A 195 8.17 -7.92 4.79
N LYS A 196 8.78 -8.52 5.81
CA LYS A 196 8.64 -9.94 6.13
C LYS A 196 7.58 -10.07 7.19
#